data_AF-A0A2J4G9V4-F1
#
_entry.id   AF-A0A2J4G9V4-F1
#
_cell.length_a   1.000
_cell.length_b   1.000
_cell.length_c   1.000
_cell.angle_alpha   90.00
_cell.angle_beta   90.00
_cell.angle_gamma   90.00
#
_symmetry.space_group_name_H-M   'P 1'
#
loop_
_entity.id
_entity.type
_entity.pdbx_description
1 polymer ?
#
loop_
_entity_poly.entity_id
_entity_poly.type
_entity_poly.pdbx_seq_one_letter_code
_entity_poly.pdbx_strand_id
1 'polypeptide(L)' 'MKSAFEKIKAALDSIDDAISLLREVAREDKKLAAALEDTIYYLEEAGEALSNILEDSYSSGG' A
#
# COMPACT_ATOMS: atom_id res chain seq x y z
N MET A 1 -3.07 -3.18 -23.08
CA MET A 1 -3.70 -3.76 -21.87
C MET A 1 -2.59 -4.00 -20.88
N LYS A 2 -2.71 -3.54 -19.63
CA LYS A 2 -1.64 -3.73 -18.62
C LYS A 2 -1.43 -5.22 -18.33
N SER A 3 -0.18 -5.65 -18.21
CA SER A 3 0.22 -6.97 -17.69
C SER A 3 -0.20 -7.15 -16.23
N ALA A 4 -0.16 -8.40 -15.72
CA ALA A 4 -0.44 -8.67 -14.31
C ALA A 4 0.54 -7.93 -13.39
N PHE A 5 1.82 -7.91 -13.75
CA PHE A 5 2.86 -7.18 -13.05
C PHE A 5 2.56 -5.67 -12.97
N GLU A 6 2.24 -5.03 -14.09
CA GLU A 6 1.90 -3.59 -14.12
C GLU A 6 0.63 -3.26 -13.33
N LYS A 7 -0.31 -4.20 -13.19
CA LYS A 7 -1.51 -4.02 -12.38
C LYS A 7 -1.20 -4.12 -10.87
N ILE A 8 -0.35 -5.07 -10.48
CA ILE A 8 0.08 -5.24 -9.09
C ILE A 8 0.92 -4.03 -8.66
N LYS A 9 1.85 -3.58 -9.49
CA LYS A 9 2.63 -2.37 -9.23
C LYS A 9 1.72 -1.15 -9.05
N ALA A 10 0.75 -0.96 -9.95
CA ALA A 10 -0.20 0.15 -9.82
C ALA A 10 -1.07 0.06 -8.56
N ALA A 11 -1.38 -1.16 -8.08
CA ALA A 11 -2.10 -1.35 -6.83
C ALA A 11 -1.23 -0.98 -5.61
N LEU A 12 0.05 -1.37 -5.62
CA LEU A 12 1.02 -0.96 -4.60
C LEU A 12 1.18 0.56 -4.55
N ASP A 13 1.40 1.21 -5.71
CA ASP A 13 1.49 2.67 -5.80
C ASP A 13 0.23 3.35 -5.21
N SER A 14 -0.96 2.79 -5.47
CA SER A 14 -2.22 3.32 -4.93
C SER A 14 -2.35 3.16 -3.41
N ILE A 15 -1.79 2.08 -2.85
CA ILE A 15 -1.78 1.84 -1.40
C ILE A 15 -0.85 2.85 -0.72
N ASP A 16 0.35 3.07 -1.27
CA ASP A 16 1.32 4.01 -0.73
C ASP A 16 0.75 5.45 -0.72
N ASP A 17 0.10 5.85 -1.81
CA ASP A 17 -0.59 7.14 -1.91
C ASP A 17 -1.71 7.27 -0.87
N ALA A 18 -2.51 6.21 -0.68
CA ALA A 18 -3.58 6.20 0.31
C ALA A 18 -3.03 6.34 1.74
N ILE A 19 -1.99 5.60 2.10
CA ILE A 19 -1.33 5.69 3.41
C ILE A 19 -0.81 7.12 3.63
N SER A 20 -0.19 7.73 2.62
CA SER A 20 0.31 9.09 2.72
C SER A 20 -0.79 10.09 3.08
N LEU A 21 -1.90 10.07 2.34
CA LEU A 21 -3.05 10.95 2.58
C LEU A 21 -3.70 10.70 3.94
N LEU A 22 -3.88 9.44 4.35
CA LEU A 22 -4.48 9.12 5.63
C LEU A 22 -3.60 9.55 6.81
N ARG A 23 -2.28 9.45 6.67
CA ARG A 23 -1.32 9.96 7.66
C ARG A 23 -1.34 11.49 7.75
N GLU A 24 -1.56 12.20 6.65
CA GLU A 24 -1.77 13.66 6.67
C GLU A 24 -3.03 14.02 7.47
N VAL A 25 -4.16 13.37 7.17
CA VAL A 25 -5.42 13.57 7.92
C VAL A 25 -5.26 13.24 9.41
N ALA A 26 -4.56 12.16 9.74
CA ALA A 26 -4.30 11.78 11.12
C ALA A 26 -3.43 12.81 11.87
N ARG A 27 -2.54 13.55 11.18
CA ARG A 27 -1.77 14.65 11.78
C ARG A 27 -2.63 15.89 12.04
N GLU A 28 -3.63 16.13 11.19
CA GLU A 28 -4.53 17.28 11.29
C GLU A 28 -5.64 17.10 12.35
N ASP A 29 -6.19 15.90 12.49
CA ASP A 29 -7.27 15.61 13.42
C ASP A 29 -6.99 14.36 14.28
N LYS A 30 -6.76 14.58 15.58
CA LYS A 30 -6.50 13.51 16.56
C LYS A 30 -7.64 12.51 16.75
N LYS A 31 -8.90 12.92 16.51
CA LYS A 31 -10.04 11.99 16.59
C LYS A 31 -10.06 11.07 15.36
N LEU A 32 -9.76 11.62 14.19
CA LEU A 32 -9.61 10.82 12.98
C LEU A 32 -8.37 9.94 13.03
N ALA A 33 -7.27 10.39 13.65
CA ALA A 33 -6.07 9.59 13.83
C ALA A 33 -6.35 8.22 14.48
N ALA A 34 -7.10 8.21 15.58
CA ALA A 34 -7.48 6.96 16.25
C ALA A 34 -8.41 6.09 15.39
N ALA A 35 -9.27 6.70 14.58
CA ALA A 35 -10.15 5.95 13.67
C ALA A 35 -9.41 5.40 12.44
N LEU A 36 -8.30 6.04 12.04
CA LEU A 36 -7.52 5.68 10.86
C LEU A 36 -6.39 4.70 11.15
N GLU A 37 -5.98 4.51 12.42
CA GLU A 37 -4.86 3.65 12.81
C GLU A 37 -4.99 2.23 12.23
N ASP A 38 -6.11 1.55 12.45
CA ASP A 38 -6.35 0.21 11.91
C ASP A 38 -6.37 0.19 10.37
N THR A 39 -6.92 1.23 9.75
CA THR A 39 -6.99 1.31 8.28
C THR A 39 -5.61 1.49 7.67
N ILE A 40 -4.79 2.36 8.25
CA ILE A 40 -3.40 2.56 7.83
C ILE A 40 -2.61 1.26 8.02
N TYR A 41 -2.78 0.59 9.17
CA TYR A 41 -2.12 -0.69 9.43
C TYR A 41 -2.46 -1.75 8.37
N TYR A 42 -3.74 -1.95 8.05
CA TYR A 42 -4.14 -2.93 7.03
C TYR A 42 -3.66 -2.58 5.62
N LEU A 43 -3.53 -1.29 5.31
CA LEU A 43 -2.95 -0.84 4.04
C LEU A 43 -1.44 -1.14 3.99
N GLU A 44 -0.70 -0.92 5.09
CA GLU A 44 0.72 -1.25 5.18
C GLU A 44 0.98 -2.75 4.97
N GLU A 45 0.20 -3.61 5.64
CA GLU A 45 0.27 -5.07 5.47
C GLU A 45 -0.05 -5.50 4.04
N ALA A 46 -1.06 -4.87 3.42
CA ALA A 46 -1.40 -5.12 2.02
C ALA A 46 -0.28 -4.68 1.07
N GLY A 47 0.33 -3.51 1.31
CA GLY A 47 1.47 -3.00 0.55
C GLY A 47 2.67 -3.94 0.62
N GLU A 48 3.02 -4.41 1.81
CA GLU A 48 4.11 -5.38 2.01
C GLU A 48 3.83 -6.68 1.26
N ALA A 49 2.61 -7.24 1.35
CA ALA A 49 2.25 -8.44 0.62
C ALA A 49 2.37 -8.27 -0.91
N LEU A 50 1.97 -7.11 -1.46
CA LEU A 50 2.13 -6.84 -2.89
C LEU A 50 3.60 -6.65 -3.29
N SER A 51 4.41 -6.00 -2.44
CA SER A 51 5.85 -5.85 -2.66
C SER A 51 6.54 -7.20 -2.74
N ASN A 52 6.25 -8.10 -1.80
CA ASN A 52 6.78 -9.46 -1.79
C ASN A 52 6.43 -10.24 -3.07
N ILE A 53 5.18 -10.12 -3.55
CA ILE A 53 4.77 -10.75 -4.82
C ILE A 53 5.58 -10.22 -6.01
N LEU A 54 5.86 -8.92 -6.04
CA LEU A 54 6.67 -8.31 -7.11
C LEU A 54 8.12 -8.80 -7.03
N GLU A 55 8.71 -8.86 -5.84
CA GLU A 55 10.08 -9.33 -5.61
C GLU A 55 10.27 -10.80 -5.99
N ASP A 56 9.37 -11.68 -5.53
CA ASP A 56 9.41 -13.12 -5.85
C ASP A 56 9.29 -13.39 -7.36
N SER A 57 8.53 -12.54 -8.05
CA SER A 57 8.39 -12.58 -9.51
C SER A 57 9.68 -12.21 -10.25
N TYR A 58 10.54 -11.37 -9.65
CA TYR A 58 11.87 -11.05 -10.19
C TYR A 58 12.91 -12.13 -9.88
N SER A 59 12.85 -12.74 -8.70
CA SER A 59 13.82 -13.78 -8.28
C SER A 59 13.63 -15.12 -9.00
N SER A 60 12.43 -15.41 -9.51
CA SER A 60 12.10 -16.67 -10.19
C SER A 60 12.37 -16.66 -11.71
N GLY A 61 12.86 -15.54 -12.26
CA GLY A 61 13.08 -15.34 -13.70
C GLY A 61 14.55 -15.13 -14.12
N GLY A 62 15.51 -15.42 -13.22
CA GLY A 62 16.96 -15.32 -13.47
C GLY A 62 17.62 -16.64 -13.81
#